data_AF-A0ABD1AC42-F1
#
_entry.id   AF-A0ABD1AC42-F1
#
_cell.length_a   1.000
_cell.length_b   1.000
_cell.length_c   1.000
_cell.angle_alpha   90.00
_cell.angle_beta   90.00
_cell.angle_gamma   90.00
#
_symmetry.space_group_name_H-M   'P 1'
#
loop_
_entity.id
_entity.type
_entity.pdbx_description
1 polymer ?
#
loop_
_entity_poly.entity_id
_entity_poly.type
_entity_poly.pdbx_seq_one_letter_code
_entity_poly.pdbx_strand_id
1 'polypeptide(L)'
;MFQEMSHLSFLAGPEECWLGLKVLLKKPPNLKTLIIMDTLHYNDDDDVENVCRCLVGYSFLFTCHIEVLKITKFKGDIGEMVQIKHVLEKLPSLEILELQFMFIQQELIKSSRS
;
A
#
# COMPACT_ATOMS: atom_id res chain seq x y z
N MET A 1 0.37 -23.75 9.07
CA MET A 1 -0.20 -23.12 10.27
C MET A 1 0.58 -21.81 10.48
N PHE A 2 -0.01 -20.65 10.20
CA PHE A 2 0.66 -19.33 10.19
C PHE A 2 0.59 -18.62 11.55
N GLN A 3 0.60 -19.40 12.63
CA GLN A 3 0.16 -18.93 13.96
C GLN A 3 1.16 -17.97 14.63
N GLU A 4 2.39 -17.89 14.13
CA GLU A 4 3.46 -17.02 14.66
C GLU A 4 3.80 -15.84 13.76
N MET A 5 3.15 -15.72 12.58
CA MET A 5 3.42 -14.62 11.66
C MET A 5 2.75 -13.33 12.14
N SER A 6 3.49 -12.55 12.93
CA SER A 6 3.11 -11.20 13.36
C SER A 6 3.49 -10.11 12.36
N HIS A 7 4.36 -10.43 11.40
CA HIS A 7 4.87 -9.52 10.38
C HIS A 7 4.74 -10.14 8.99
N LEU A 8 4.25 -9.35 8.02
CA LEU A 8 4.14 -9.74 6.61
C LEU A 8 4.74 -8.64 5.75
N SER A 9 5.76 -9.00 4.96
CA SER A 9 6.27 -8.14 3.89
C SER A 9 5.68 -8.60 2.57
N PHE A 10 5.07 -7.68 1.84
CA PHE A 10 4.44 -7.91 0.55
C PHE A 10 5.08 -6.99 -0.50
N LEU A 11 5.59 -7.59 -1.57
CA LEU A 11 6.03 -6.83 -2.74
C LEU A 11 4.82 -6.64 -3.65
N ALA A 12 4.32 -5.40 -3.72
CA ALA A 12 3.31 -5.02 -4.70
C ALA A 12 4.04 -4.61 -5.99
N GLY A 13 3.90 -5.39 -7.05
CA GLY A 13 4.38 -4.95 -8.37
C GLY A 13 3.41 -3.93 -8.98
N PRO A 14 3.86 -3.07 -9.91
CA PRO A 14 2.96 -2.20 -10.67
C PRO A 14 1.92 -3.01 -11.47
N GLU A 15 2.31 -4.18 -11.98
CA GLU A 15 1.41 -5.13 -12.66
C GLU A 15 0.77 -6.14 -11.68
N GLU A 16 1.48 -6.46 -10.60
CA GLU A 16 1.05 -7.37 -9.55
C GLU A 16 0.35 -6.58 -8.45
N CYS A 17 -0.84 -6.13 -8.83
CA CYS A 17 -1.91 -5.65 -7.98
C CYS A 17 -2.04 -6.35 -6.61
N TRP A 18 -2.82 -5.77 -5.70
CA TRP A 18 -2.99 -6.26 -4.32
C TRP A 18 -3.85 -7.54 -4.15
N LEU A 19 -4.12 -8.27 -5.23
CA LEU A 19 -4.90 -9.51 -5.19
C LEU A 19 -4.22 -10.56 -4.31
N GLY A 20 -2.89 -10.67 -4.38
CA GLY A 20 -2.11 -11.56 -3.51
C GLY A 20 -2.26 -11.20 -2.03
N LEU A 21 -2.27 -9.91 -1.71
CA LEU A 21 -2.41 -9.43 -0.33
C LEU A 21 -3.75 -9.87 0.30
N LYS A 22 -4.85 -9.81 -0.45
CA LYS A 22 -6.17 -10.30 0.01
C LYS A 22 -6.16 -11.77 0.41
N VAL A 23 -5.40 -12.61 -0.30
CA VAL A 23 -5.26 -14.04 0.02
C VAL A 23 -4.37 -14.25 1.24
N LEU A 24 -3.30 -13.47 1.35
CA LEU A 24 -2.34 -13.56 2.45
C LEU A 24 -2.95 -13.10 3.77
N LEU A 25 -3.68 -11.98 3.79
CA LEU A 25 -4.27 -11.41 5.01
C LEU A 25 -5.41 -12.24 5.62
N LYS A 26 -5.98 -13.20 4.87
CA LYS A 26 -6.97 -14.15 5.40
C LYS A 26 -6.37 -15.30 6.21
N LYS A 27 -5.04 -15.52 6.13
CA LYS A 27 -4.39 -16.74 6.65
C LYS A 27 -3.80 -16.60 8.07
N PRO A 28 -3.12 -15.50 8.45
CA PRO A 28 -2.51 -15.37 9.77
C PRO A 28 -3.45 -14.64 10.74
N PRO A 29 -3.90 -15.28 11.83
CA PRO A 29 -4.78 -14.63 12.82
C PRO A 29 -4.05 -13.58 13.67
N ASN A 30 -2.72 -13.63 13.74
CA ASN A 30 -1.91 -12.82 14.67
C ASN A 30 -1.08 -11.72 13.97
N LEU A 31 -1.39 -11.42 12.71
CA LEU A 31 -0.64 -10.43 11.94
C LEU A 31 -0.93 -9.02 12.47
N LYS A 32 0.13 -8.34 12.93
CA LYS A 32 0.08 -6.97 13.47
C LYS A 32 0.76 -5.95 12.55
N THR A 33 1.80 -6.38 11.84
CA THR A 33 2.60 -5.49 10.99
C THR A 33 2.50 -5.91 9.53
N LEU A 34 2.04 -5.00 8.68
CA LEU A 34 2.04 -5.16 7.23
C LEU A 34 3.05 -4.17 6.60
N ILE A 35 4.00 -4.70 5.83
CA ILE A 35 4.99 -3.91 5.10
C ILE A 35 4.75 -4.09 3.60
N ILE A 36 4.51 -3.00 2.90
CA ILE A 36 4.35 -2.93 1.46
C ILE A 36 5.65 -2.40 0.89
N MET A 37 6.40 -3.29 0.22
CA MET A 37 7.77 -3.04 -0.22
C MET A 37 7.88 -2.18 -1.49
N ASP A 38 6.76 -1.61 -1.94
CA ASP A 38 6.65 -0.80 -3.14
C ASP A 38 5.58 0.30 -2.96
N THR A 39 5.21 0.96 -4.05
CA THR A 39 4.16 1.97 -4.18
C THR A 39 2.77 1.38 -3.95
N LEU A 40 1.81 2.24 -3.63
CA LEU A 40 0.39 1.87 -3.64
C LEU A 40 -0.09 1.84 -5.10
N HIS A 41 -0.65 0.71 -5.51
CA HIS A 41 -1.27 0.60 -6.82
C HIS A 41 -2.65 1.28 -6.79
N TYR A 42 -2.89 2.21 -7.71
CA TYR A 42 -4.15 2.92 -7.90
C TYR A 42 -4.52 2.91 -9.40
N ASN A 43 -5.79 3.18 -9.74
CA ASN A 43 -6.19 3.29 -11.15
C ASN A 43 -5.73 4.65 -11.71
N ASP A 44 -5.07 4.68 -12.86
CA ASP A 44 -4.67 5.91 -13.56
C ASP A 44 -5.85 6.63 -14.25
N ASP A 45 -7.10 6.22 -14.00
CA ASP A 45 -8.28 6.88 -14.55
C ASP A 45 -8.47 8.26 -13.88
N ASP A 46 -8.93 9.27 -14.64
CA ASP A 46 -9.21 10.65 -14.15
C ASP A 46 -10.26 10.72 -13.02
N ASP A 47 -10.84 9.59 -12.63
CA ASP A 47 -11.76 9.48 -11.50
C ASP A 47 -10.98 9.29 -10.20
N VAL A 48 -10.82 10.41 -9.50
CA VAL A 48 -10.10 10.53 -8.22
C VAL A 48 -10.73 9.67 -7.12
N GLU A 49 -11.97 9.20 -7.26
CA GLU A 49 -12.62 8.30 -6.30
C GLU A 49 -12.51 6.82 -6.68
N ASN A 50 -11.94 6.50 -7.85
CA ASN A 50 -11.89 5.15 -8.37
C ASN A 50 -10.75 4.33 -7.71
N VAL A 51 -11.13 3.52 -6.72
CA VAL A 51 -10.22 2.54 -6.12
C VAL A 51 -9.84 1.44 -7.10
N CYS A 52 -8.60 0.95 -7.02
CA CYS A 52 -8.16 -0.16 -7.87
C CYS A 52 -9.11 -1.37 -7.73
N ARG A 53 -9.40 -2.05 -8.85
CA ARG A 53 -10.23 -3.28 -8.87
C ARG A 53 -9.71 -4.37 -7.94
N CYS A 54 -8.41 -4.41 -7.70
CA CYS A 54 -7.74 -5.35 -6.80
C CYS A 54 -8.15 -5.16 -5.34
N LEU A 55 -8.79 -4.03 -5.04
CA LEU A 55 -9.23 -3.58 -3.74
C LEU A 55 -10.76 -3.43 -3.68
N VAL A 56 -11.48 -3.77 -4.75
CA VAL A 56 -12.94 -3.88 -4.73
C VAL A 56 -13.35 -4.87 -3.65
N GLY A 57 -14.11 -4.36 -2.69
CA GLY A 57 -14.49 -5.10 -1.49
C GLY A 57 -13.37 -5.18 -0.45
N TYR A 58 -12.67 -4.07 -0.18
CA TYR A 58 -11.82 -3.78 1.00
C TYR A 58 -12.32 -4.29 2.36
N SER A 59 -13.52 -4.88 2.42
CA SER A 59 -14.15 -5.40 3.62
C SER A 59 -13.33 -6.44 4.37
N PHE A 60 -12.40 -7.14 3.72
CA PHE A 60 -11.52 -8.09 4.41
C PHE A 60 -10.55 -7.42 5.39
N LEU A 61 -10.20 -6.15 5.16
CA LEU A 61 -9.34 -5.39 6.08
C LEU A 61 -10.03 -5.11 7.42
N PHE A 62 -11.37 -5.00 7.46
CA PHE A 62 -12.10 -4.76 8.71
C PHE A 62 -11.89 -5.88 9.73
N THR A 63 -11.59 -7.08 9.27
CA THR A 63 -11.35 -8.25 10.14
C THR A 63 -9.88 -8.43 10.50
N CYS A 64 -8.99 -7.60 9.96
CA CYS A 64 -7.55 -7.68 10.22
C CYS A 64 -7.18 -6.84 11.45
N HIS A 65 -6.35 -7.41 12.33
CA HIS A 65 -5.77 -6.71 13.49
C HIS A 65 -4.40 -6.12 13.18
N ILE A 66 -4.31 -5.37 12.09
CA ILE A 66 -3.07 -4.69 11.70
C ILE A 66 -2.94 -3.40 12.51
N GLU A 67 -1.87 -3.32 13.31
CA GLU A 67 -1.50 -2.17 14.15
C GLU A 67 -0.52 -1.24 13.43
N VAL A 68 0.34 -1.81 12.58
CA VAL A 68 1.36 -1.06 11.84
C VAL A 68 1.26 -1.35 10.35
N LEU A 69 1.12 -0.29 9.54
CA LEU A 69 1.21 -0.34 8.09
C LEU A 69 2.41 0.49 7.63
N LYS A 70 3.30 -0.12 6.86
CA LYS A 70 4.46 0.54 6.25
C LYS A 70 4.42 0.48 4.74
N ILE A 71 4.72 1.58 4.06
CA ILE A 71 4.85 1.68 2.61
C ILE A 71 6.25 2.22 2.30
N THR A 72 7.08 1.44 1.60
CA THR A 72 8.52 1.73 1.51
C THR A 72 8.93 2.55 0.29
N LYS A 73 8.05 2.75 -0.70
CA LYS A 73 8.33 3.54 -1.92
C LYS A 73 7.20 4.52 -2.24
N PHE A 74 6.68 5.18 -1.23
CA PHE A 74 5.60 6.16 -1.38
C PHE A 74 6.04 7.32 -2.28
N LYS A 75 5.33 7.58 -3.38
CA LYS A 75 5.54 8.70 -4.30
C LYS A 75 4.88 9.98 -3.78
N GLY A 76 3.72 9.84 -3.12
CA GLY A 76 2.95 10.97 -2.60
C GLY A 76 2.09 11.68 -3.64
N ASP A 77 1.79 11.02 -4.76
CA ASP A 77 0.79 11.50 -5.70
C ASP A 77 -0.65 11.36 -5.15
N ILE A 78 -1.60 12.00 -5.83
CA ILE A 78 -3.01 12.02 -5.40
C ILE A 78 -3.60 10.60 -5.38
N GLY A 79 -3.19 9.75 -6.33
CA GLY A 79 -3.69 8.38 -6.43
C GLY A 79 -3.33 7.55 -5.21
N GLU A 80 -2.07 7.60 -4.77
CA GLU A 80 -1.65 6.91 -3.55
C GLU A 80 -2.35 7.48 -2.30
N MET A 81 -2.56 8.80 -2.22
CA MET A 81 -3.24 9.43 -1.08
C MET A 81 -4.70 8.99 -0.95
N VAL A 82 -5.40 8.84 -2.07
CA VAL A 82 -6.76 8.27 -2.10
C VAL A 82 -6.74 6.83 -1.58
N GLN A 83 -5.78 6.01 -2.01
CA GLN A 83 -5.66 4.64 -1.49
C GLN A 83 -5.38 4.61 0.01
N ILE A 84 -4.50 5.49 0.52
CA ILE A 84 -4.25 5.60 1.97
C ILE A 84 -5.56 5.90 2.70
N LYS A 85 -6.34 6.88 2.25
CA LYS A 85 -7.62 7.23 2.88
C LYS A 85 -8.52 6.00 2.98
N HIS A 86 -8.68 5.24 1.89
CA HIS A 86 -9.51 4.04 1.91
C HIS A 86 -8.96 2.94 2.83
N VAL A 87 -7.64 2.74 2.88
CA VAL A 87 -7.03 1.77 3.80
C VAL A 87 -7.28 2.16 5.26
N LEU A 88 -7.10 3.44 5.61
CA LEU A 88 -7.32 3.96 6.96
C LEU A 88 -8.77 3.79 7.41
N GLU A 89 -9.74 4.01 6.53
CA GLU A 89 -11.17 3.81 6.83
C GLU A 89 -11.54 2.34 7.07
N LYS A 90 -10.67 1.39 6.69
CA LYS A 90 -10.96 -0.06 6.67
C LYS A 90 -10.06 -0.88 7.59
N LEU A 91 -9.08 -0.26 8.25
CA LEU A 91 -8.21 -0.88 9.25
C LEU A 91 -8.48 -0.28 10.64
N PRO A 92 -9.48 -0.80 11.38
CA PRO A 92 -9.89 -0.19 12.64
C PRO A 92 -8.87 -0.32 13.78
N SER A 93 -7.94 -1.28 13.69
CA SER A 93 -6.87 -1.50 14.67
C SER A 93 -5.56 -0.77 14.33
N LEU A 94 -5.53 0.03 13.26
CA LEU A 94 -4.31 0.68 12.84
C LEU A 94 -3.93 1.81 13.80
N GLU A 95 -2.71 1.74 14.33
CA GLU A 95 -2.14 2.73 15.24
C GLU A 95 -1.04 3.55 14.56
N ILE A 96 -0.27 2.92 13.66
CA ILE A 96 0.90 3.53 13.03
C ILE A 96 0.84 3.36 11.50
N LEU A 97 0.96 4.47 10.78
CA LEU A 97 1.23 4.53 9.34
C LEU A 97 2.64 5.07 9.11
N GLU A 98 3.53 4.24 8.57
CA GLU A 98 4.89 4.64 8.16
C GLU A 98 4.98 4.80 6.63
N LEU A 99 5.26 6.01 6.17
CA LEU A 99 5.48 6.30 4.75
C LEU A 99 6.96 6.61 4.51
N GLN A 100 7.61 5.82 3.67
CA GLN A 100 8.97 6.10 3.20
C GLN A 100 8.91 6.58 1.77
N PHE A 101 9.33 7.83 1.55
CA PHE A 101 9.25 8.47 0.25
C PHE A 101 10.31 7.93 -0.73
N MET A 102 9.90 7.70 -1.98
CA MET A 102 10.84 7.41 -3.07
C MET A 102 11.56 8.70 -3.47
N PHE A 103 12.86 8.78 -3.23
CA PHE A 103 13.67 9.89 -3.74
C PHE A 103 14.01 9.66 -5.21
N ILE A 104 13.48 10.52 -6.09
CA ILE A 104 13.91 10.61 -7.48
C ILE A 104 15.03 11.67 -7.53
N GLN A 105 16.28 11.25 -7.79
CA GLN A 105 17.33 12.20 -8.18
C GLN A 105 16.96 12.73 -9.56
N GLN A 106 16.54 14.00 -9.65
CA GLN A 106 16.44 14.66 -10.95
C GLN A 106 17.85 14.94 -11.47
N GLU A 107 18.26 14.25 -12.53
CA GLU A 107 19.42 14.64 -13.33
C GLU A 107 19.15 16.04 -13.92
N LEU A 108 19.87 17.05 -13.41
CA LEU A 108 19.87 18.39 -13.98
C LEU A 108 20.37 18.31 -15.42
N ILE A 109 19.47 18.45 -16.40
CA ILE A 109 19.84 18.69 -17.80
C ILE A 109 20.66 19.99 -17.81
N LYS A 110 21.99 19.87 -17.89
CA LYS A 110 22.88 20.99 -18.18
C LYS A 110 22.55 21.45 -19.60
N SER A 111 21.66 22.44 -19.73
CA SER A 111 21.49 23.21 -20.95
C SER A 111 22.77 24.03 -21.17
N SER A 112 23.77 23.44 -21.81
CA SER A 112 24.87 24.18 -22.41
C SER A 112 24.33 25.00 -23.57
N ARG A 113 24.03 26.28 -23.34
CA ARG A 113 23.96 27.26 -24.43
C ARG A 113 25.40 27.53 -24.87
N SER A 114 25.72 27.00 -26.05
CA SER A 114 26.83 27.40 -26.92
C SER A 114 26.78 28.87 -27.28
#